data_AF-A0A0Q9K0T5-F1
#
_entry.id   AF-A0A0Q9K0T5-F1
#
_cell.length_a   1.000
_cell.length_b   1.000
_cell.length_c   1.000
_cell.angle_alpha   90.00
_cell.angle_beta   90.00
_cell.angle_gamma   90.00
#
_symmetry.space_group_name_H-M   'P 1'
#
loop_
_entity.id
_entity.type
_entity.pdbx_description
1 polymer ?
#
loop_
_entity_poly.entity_id
_entity_poly.type
_entity_poly.pdbx_seq_one_letter_code
_entity_poly.pdbx_strand_id
1 'polypeptide(L)'
;MKIAFWRMFVVLLFGVFTWQGTAGTAAAFGSIILNGKPLQTADYVTVAKVTLLTAPVHVQALSSSAKVAILKRGEEYPVITVAKYHYQVQLLGGKKGWIRKSNVSVRKANRYVTGWNYLGGTDKFIEVSDNAALDIVMPRWYKLSQNGLVSSSPDKRYVDWAHSKGKKVWAMVGNGFDIELTDRVLSSSANRADVISKIKDSVLANGIDGINVDFENMKMENREMFVNFIHDLKKSLSPSGKFVSVDVTRENPDPNWSGSYDRAGLGKAADYVIMMGYDEYYEGRGEAGSVSSLPWVEEGLRLLLKDVPAHKVLLGVPFYTREWTVPAGGGKAMSKDVFMKDTDLWISQRGLTKKWDSVARQNYVEFTDMAGHHRLWVEDRTSMAARWNLVKKYSLAGISTWAIGQESADIWSVFK
;
A
#
# COMPACT_ATOMS: atom_id res chain seq x y z
N MET A 1 -12.26 -10.50 78.70
CA MET A 1 -12.41 -9.18 79.36
C MET A 1 -12.62 -8.11 78.28
N LYS A 2 -13.84 -7.55 78.24
CA LYS A 2 -14.32 -6.27 77.70
C LYS A 2 -13.48 -5.41 76.69
N ILE A 3 -14.16 -5.00 75.60
CA ILE A 3 -14.32 -3.62 75.02
C ILE A 3 -13.08 -3.01 74.30
N ALA A 4 -12.99 -2.86 72.97
CA ALA A 4 -13.67 -1.96 71.99
C ALA A 4 -13.40 -0.44 72.16
N PHE A 5 -12.77 0.22 71.15
CA PHE A 5 -13.30 1.40 70.42
C PHE A 5 -12.32 2.07 69.41
N TRP A 6 -12.77 2.10 68.15
CA TRP A 6 -12.72 3.05 67.02
C TRP A 6 -11.84 4.33 66.89
N ARG A 7 -11.32 4.47 65.64
CA ARG A 7 -11.28 5.59 64.64
C ARG A 7 -10.71 6.99 64.95
N MET A 8 -9.80 7.51 64.08
CA MET A 8 -10.11 8.46 62.97
C MET A 8 -8.88 8.85 62.09
N PHE A 9 -9.18 9.29 60.86
CA PHE A 9 -8.36 9.75 59.72
C PHE A 9 -7.42 10.96 59.97
N VAL A 10 -6.30 11.07 59.22
CA VAL A 10 -5.80 12.31 58.54
C VAL A 10 -4.84 11.97 57.36
N VAL A 11 -5.19 12.48 56.18
CA VAL A 11 -4.45 13.10 55.05
C VAL A 11 -2.96 12.76 54.81
N LEU A 12 -2.63 12.39 53.56
CA LEU A 12 -1.27 12.47 52.99
C LEU A 12 -1.27 13.32 51.70
N LEU A 13 -0.39 14.33 51.69
CA LEU A 13 -0.09 15.24 50.59
C LEU A 13 1.33 14.98 50.07
N PHE A 14 1.45 15.05 48.74
CA PHE A 14 2.60 15.29 47.88
C PHE A 14 3.79 14.31 47.81
N GLY A 15 4.05 13.91 46.56
CA GLY A 15 5.30 13.34 46.08
C GLY A 15 5.28 13.28 44.55
N VAL A 16 5.47 14.42 43.90
CA VAL A 16 5.69 14.52 42.45
C VAL A 16 7.05 13.89 42.15
N PHE A 17 7.06 12.81 41.36
CA PHE A 17 8.27 12.34 40.69
C PHE A 17 8.05 12.41 39.18
N THR A 18 8.68 13.41 38.57
CA THR A 18 8.87 13.50 37.13
C THR A 18 9.95 12.50 36.70
N TRP A 19 9.56 11.51 35.91
CA TRP A 19 10.52 10.62 35.23
C TRP A 19 10.62 11.06 33.77
N GLN A 20 11.69 11.80 33.45
CA GLN A 20 12.17 11.96 32.09
C GLN A 20 12.94 10.68 31.71
N GLY A 21 12.35 9.89 30.83
CA GLY A 21 12.96 8.70 30.24
C GLY A 21 12.46 8.56 28.81
N THR A 22 13.39 8.67 27.87
CA THR A 22 13.22 8.45 26.43
C THR A 22 12.61 7.08 26.14
N ALA A 23 11.46 7.07 25.49
CA ALA A 23 10.85 5.85 24.97
C ALA A 23 10.15 6.14 23.64
N GLY A 24 10.85 5.83 22.54
CA GLY A 24 10.21 5.58 21.25
C GLY A 24 9.48 4.24 21.31
N THR A 25 8.45 4.13 22.15
CA THR A 25 7.56 2.97 22.15
C THR A 25 6.63 3.10 20.96
N ALA A 26 6.84 2.26 19.95
CA ALA A 26 5.74 1.81 19.11
C ALA A 26 4.57 1.48 20.04
N ALA A 27 3.44 2.16 19.88
CA ALA A 27 2.24 1.87 20.65
C ALA A 27 1.93 0.39 20.47
N ALA A 28 2.21 -0.41 21.49
CA ALA A 28 1.76 -1.79 21.56
C ALA A 28 0.24 -1.71 21.48
N PHE A 29 -0.33 -2.14 20.36
CA PHE A 29 -1.75 -2.36 20.25
C PHE A 29 -2.13 -3.33 21.38
N GLY A 30 -2.86 -2.84 22.38
CA GLY A 30 -3.55 -3.74 23.30
C GLY A 30 -4.36 -4.70 22.43
N SER A 31 -4.07 -6.00 22.52
CA SER A 31 -4.64 -6.99 21.62
C SER A 31 -6.14 -7.10 21.88
N ILE A 32 -6.94 -6.44 21.06
CA ILE A 32 -8.40 -6.58 21.10
C ILE A 32 -8.78 -7.83 20.32
N ILE A 33 -9.64 -8.64 20.93
CA ILE A 33 -9.95 -9.99 20.50
C ILE A 33 -11.44 -10.09 20.10
N LEU A 34 -11.71 -10.73 18.95
CA LEU A 34 -13.03 -11.16 18.50
C LEU A 34 -13.10 -12.69 18.58
N ASN A 35 -13.99 -13.22 19.43
CA ASN A 35 -14.17 -14.67 19.62
C ASN A 35 -12.86 -15.42 19.89
N GLY A 36 -12.03 -14.90 20.79
CA GLY A 36 -10.72 -15.51 21.12
C GLY A 36 -9.60 -15.25 20.11
N LYS A 37 -9.86 -14.61 18.96
CA LYS A 37 -8.85 -14.28 17.93
C LYS A 37 -8.55 -12.77 17.80
N PRO A 38 -7.30 -12.34 17.55
CA PRO A 38 -6.98 -10.94 17.28
C PRO A 38 -7.81 -10.33 16.13
N LEU A 39 -8.16 -9.05 16.25
CA LEU A 39 -8.86 -8.33 15.19
C LEU A 39 -8.03 -8.14 13.92
N GLN A 40 -6.72 -8.01 14.08
CA GLN A 40 -5.75 -7.90 13.00
C GLN A 40 -4.44 -8.57 13.41
N THR A 41 -3.69 -9.05 12.43
CA THR A 41 -2.35 -9.64 12.56
C THR A 41 -1.48 -9.15 11.40
N ALA A 42 -0.26 -9.68 11.26
CA ALA A 42 0.53 -9.50 10.05
C ALA A 42 -0.22 -10.03 8.80
N ASP A 43 -0.98 -11.12 8.96
CA ASP A 43 -1.59 -11.86 7.84
C ASP A 43 -3.01 -11.41 7.47
N TYR A 44 -3.72 -10.69 8.35
CA TYR A 44 -5.11 -10.31 8.09
C TYR A 44 -5.62 -9.11 8.89
N VAL A 45 -6.72 -8.54 8.40
CA VAL A 45 -7.58 -7.58 9.11
C VAL A 45 -9.03 -8.08 9.14
N THR A 46 -9.75 -7.89 10.24
CA THR A 46 -11.19 -8.17 10.31
C THR A 46 -11.97 -7.04 9.65
N VAL A 47 -12.88 -7.38 8.75
CA VAL A 47 -13.71 -6.43 8.00
C VAL A 47 -15.17 -6.69 8.31
N ALA A 48 -15.91 -5.63 8.63
CA ALA A 48 -17.36 -5.66 8.79
C ALA A 48 -18.05 -5.27 7.48
N LYS A 49 -18.97 -6.10 7.01
CA LYS A 49 -19.80 -5.88 5.83
C LYS A 49 -21.25 -5.63 6.22
N VAL A 50 -21.82 -4.51 5.80
CA VAL A 50 -23.22 -4.15 6.08
C VAL A 50 -24.19 -5.12 5.40
N THR A 51 -25.10 -5.70 6.18
CA THR A 51 -26.09 -6.69 5.70
C THR A 51 -27.47 -6.07 5.51
N LEU A 52 -27.81 -5.02 6.25
CA LEU A 52 -29.07 -4.30 6.14
C LEU A 52 -29.04 -3.32 4.95
N LEU A 53 -30.21 -2.83 4.52
CA LEU A 53 -30.29 -1.80 3.46
C LEU A 53 -29.47 -0.56 3.83
N THR A 54 -29.62 -0.12 5.07
CA THR A 54 -28.78 0.90 5.69
C THR A 54 -28.45 0.51 7.13
N ALA A 55 -27.31 0.98 7.62
CA ALA A 55 -26.88 0.78 9.00
C ALA A 55 -26.31 2.09 9.57
N PRO A 56 -26.87 2.61 10.68
CA PRO A 56 -26.31 3.78 11.33
C PRO A 56 -24.98 3.42 12.02
N VAL A 57 -24.06 4.37 11.97
CA VAL A 57 -22.80 4.33 12.70
C VAL A 57 -22.79 5.50 13.68
N HIS A 58 -22.41 5.23 14.92
CA HIS A 58 -22.56 6.15 16.05
C HIS A 58 -21.21 6.60 16.62
N VAL A 59 -21.20 7.75 17.31
CA VAL A 59 -20.01 8.28 18.00
C VAL A 59 -19.57 7.34 19.13
N GLN A 60 -20.52 6.76 19.86
CA GLN A 60 -20.28 5.85 20.97
C GLN A 60 -20.91 4.48 20.71
N ALA A 61 -20.53 3.46 21.49
CA ALA A 61 -21.07 2.09 21.42
C ALA A 61 -22.51 1.99 21.97
N LEU A 62 -23.35 2.98 21.67
CA LEU A 62 -24.71 3.20 22.17
C LEU A 62 -25.57 3.75 21.04
N SER A 63 -26.68 3.09 20.75
CA SER A 63 -27.56 3.48 19.62
C SER A 63 -28.33 4.78 19.83
N SER A 64 -28.40 5.27 21.07
CA SER A 64 -28.93 6.59 21.41
C SER A 64 -27.94 7.73 21.12
N SER A 65 -26.65 7.42 20.92
CA SER A 65 -25.66 8.47 20.65
C SER A 65 -25.76 9.00 19.22
N ALA A 66 -25.20 10.19 19.00
CA ALA A 66 -25.21 10.86 17.71
C ALA A 66 -24.65 9.97 16.59
N LYS A 67 -25.23 10.10 15.39
CA LYS A 67 -24.78 9.37 14.19
C LYS A 67 -23.60 10.11 13.56
N VAL A 68 -22.60 9.37 13.13
CA VAL A 68 -21.46 9.88 12.34
C VAL A 68 -21.57 9.53 10.86
N ALA A 69 -22.30 8.47 10.52
CA ALA A 69 -22.53 8.04 9.16
C ALA A 69 -23.76 7.12 9.07
N ILE A 70 -24.27 6.93 7.86
CA ILE A 70 -25.23 5.87 7.52
C ILE A 70 -24.60 5.09 6.38
N LEU A 71 -24.26 3.83 6.63
CA LEU A 71 -23.67 2.95 5.64
C LEU A 71 -24.77 2.20 4.88
N LYS A 72 -24.49 1.85 3.63
CA LYS A 72 -25.38 1.10 2.73
C LYS A 72 -25.00 -0.38 2.73
N ARG A 73 -25.95 -1.24 2.34
CA ARG A 73 -25.72 -2.67 2.15
C ARG A 73 -24.48 -2.92 1.30
N GLY A 74 -23.65 -3.86 1.75
CA GLY A 74 -22.46 -4.29 1.01
C GLY A 74 -21.22 -3.43 1.25
N GLU A 75 -21.35 -2.24 1.83
CA GLU A 75 -20.17 -1.47 2.25
C GLU A 75 -19.38 -2.22 3.31
N GLU A 76 -18.06 -2.11 3.21
CA GLU A 76 -17.10 -2.84 4.04
C GLU A 76 -16.10 -1.88 4.68
N TYR A 77 -15.82 -2.10 5.96
CA TYR A 77 -14.82 -1.31 6.69
C TYR A 77 -14.06 -2.16 7.72
N PRO A 78 -12.76 -1.88 7.96
CA PRO A 78 -11.98 -2.56 8.98
C PRO A 78 -12.58 -2.39 10.38
N VAL A 79 -12.58 -3.47 11.16
CA VAL A 79 -12.92 -3.46 12.59
C VAL A 79 -11.65 -3.19 13.39
N ILE A 80 -11.69 -2.15 14.22
CA ILE A 80 -10.55 -1.74 15.05
C ILE A 80 -10.73 -2.07 16.54
N THR A 81 -11.98 -2.14 17.02
CA THR A 81 -12.31 -2.45 18.43
C THR A 81 -13.62 -3.25 18.51
N VAL A 82 -13.77 -4.09 19.53
CA VAL A 82 -15.00 -4.84 19.83
C VAL A 82 -15.60 -4.40 21.16
N ALA A 83 -16.91 -4.14 21.18
CA ALA A 83 -17.72 -4.02 22.39
C ALA A 83 -18.78 -5.14 22.45
N LYS A 84 -19.56 -5.22 23.53
CA LYS A 84 -20.56 -6.28 23.73
C LYS A 84 -21.49 -6.44 22.52
N TYR A 85 -22.11 -5.33 22.08
CA TYR A 85 -23.10 -5.30 20.99
C TYR A 85 -22.68 -4.51 19.75
N HIS A 86 -21.48 -3.93 19.74
CA HIS A 86 -21.01 -3.07 18.64
C HIS A 86 -19.60 -3.46 18.21
N TYR A 87 -19.30 -3.18 16.94
CA TYR A 87 -17.94 -3.08 16.42
C TYR A 87 -17.59 -1.61 16.23
N GLN A 88 -16.38 -1.21 16.59
CA GLN A 88 -15.83 0.06 16.13
C GLN A 88 -15.16 -0.17 14.79
N VAL A 89 -15.58 0.57 13.77
CA VAL A 89 -15.05 0.49 12.41
C VAL A 89 -14.25 1.75 12.05
N GLN A 90 -13.24 1.59 11.19
CA GLN A 90 -12.52 2.70 10.56
C GLN A 90 -13.18 3.03 9.22
N LEU A 91 -13.91 4.14 9.19
CA LEU A 91 -14.54 4.71 8.00
C LEU A 91 -13.51 5.47 7.15
N LEU A 92 -13.97 5.97 6.01
CA LEU A 92 -13.22 6.90 5.17
C LEU A 92 -12.67 8.10 5.97
N GLY A 93 -11.52 8.59 5.54
CA GLY A 93 -10.74 9.66 6.17
C GLY A 93 -10.11 9.24 7.51
N GLY A 94 -10.08 7.94 7.82
CA GLY A 94 -9.65 7.41 9.11
C GLY A 94 -10.61 7.73 10.26
N LYS A 95 -11.82 8.21 9.96
CA LYS A 95 -12.86 8.45 10.96
C LYS A 95 -13.26 7.15 11.63
N LYS A 96 -13.60 7.19 12.91
CA LYS A 96 -14.00 6.01 13.68
C LYS A 96 -15.46 6.12 14.07
N GLY A 97 -16.16 4.99 14.12
CA GLY A 97 -17.55 4.96 14.56
C GLY A 97 -18.00 3.56 14.94
N TRP A 98 -19.12 3.47 15.66
CA TRP A 98 -19.64 2.23 16.22
C TRP A 98 -20.88 1.75 15.46
N ILE A 99 -20.83 0.51 14.98
CA ILE A 99 -21.92 -0.15 14.27
C ILE A 99 -22.39 -1.36 15.07
N ARG A 100 -23.71 -1.61 15.13
CA ARG A 100 -24.24 -2.79 15.82
C ARG A 100 -23.80 -4.06 15.13
N LYS A 101 -23.44 -5.08 15.92
CA LYS A 101 -23.09 -6.41 15.40
C LYS A 101 -24.21 -7.04 14.59
N SER A 102 -25.48 -6.80 14.96
CA SER A 102 -26.66 -7.27 14.23
C SER A 102 -26.80 -6.69 12.82
N ASN A 103 -26.12 -5.58 12.51
CA ASN A 103 -26.26 -4.87 11.24
C ASN A 103 -25.21 -5.30 10.21
N VAL A 104 -24.26 -6.14 10.62
CA VAL A 104 -23.09 -6.51 9.81
C VAL A 104 -22.77 -7.98 9.94
N SER A 105 -22.14 -8.52 8.91
CA SER A 105 -21.34 -9.74 9.00
C SER A 105 -19.87 -9.36 9.12
N VAL A 106 -19.03 -10.26 9.64
CA VAL A 106 -17.57 -10.02 9.73
C VAL A 106 -16.81 -11.15 9.07
N ARG A 107 -15.71 -10.82 8.40
CA ARG A 107 -14.79 -11.77 7.77
C ARG A 107 -13.34 -11.34 7.99
N LYS A 108 -12.42 -12.29 7.87
CA LYS A 108 -10.99 -11.95 7.72
C LYS A 108 -10.73 -11.55 6.26
N ALA A 109 -10.06 -10.44 6.07
CA ALA A 109 -9.47 -10.04 4.80
C ALA A 109 -7.95 -10.19 4.93
N ASN A 110 -7.34 -10.94 4.03
CA ASN A 110 -5.90 -11.18 4.07
C ASN A 110 -5.14 -9.87 3.86
N ARG A 111 -3.97 -9.80 4.50
CA ARG A 111 -2.93 -8.86 4.13
C ARG A 111 -2.00 -9.54 3.15
N TYR A 112 -1.63 -8.82 2.11
CA TYR A 112 -0.76 -9.35 1.07
C TYR A 112 0.58 -8.64 1.07
N VAL A 113 1.63 -9.42 0.91
CA VAL A 113 2.94 -8.97 0.44
C VAL A 113 2.99 -9.27 -1.05
N THR A 114 3.04 -8.22 -1.85
CA THR A 114 3.06 -8.31 -3.31
C THR A 114 4.33 -7.69 -3.88
N GLY A 115 4.68 -8.00 -5.12
CA GLY A 115 5.82 -7.36 -5.78
C GLY A 115 5.81 -7.51 -7.29
N TRP A 116 6.31 -6.49 -7.96
CA TRP A 116 6.41 -6.47 -9.41
C TRP A 116 7.67 -7.20 -9.89
N ASN A 117 7.51 -8.04 -10.90
CA ASN A 117 8.62 -8.57 -11.66
C ASN A 117 8.82 -7.70 -12.91
N TYR A 118 9.93 -6.97 -12.92
CA TYR A 118 10.18 -5.91 -13.89
C TYR A 118 11.27 -6.24 -14.92
N LEU A 119 12.40 -6.80 -14.49
CA LEU A 119 13.56 -7.04 -15.36
C LEU A 119 13.69 -8.53 -15.73
N GLY A 120 13.63 -8.82 -17.04
CA GLY A 120 13.83 -10.15 -17.60
C GLY A 120 12.55 -10.85 -18.05
N GLY A 121 12.65 -12.16 -18.23
CA GLY A 121 11.52 -13.04 -18.55
C GLY A 121 11.30 -14.08 -17.45
N THR A 122 10.48 -15.08 -17.74
CA THR A 122 10.05 -16.12 -16.79
C THR A 122 11.17 -16.67 -15.92
N ASP A 123 12.29 -17.10 -16.51
CA ASP A 123 13.36 -17.75 -15.75
C ASP A 123 13.97 -16.79 -14.72
N LYS A 124 14.17 -15.52 -15.10
CA LYS A 124 14.62 -14.48 -14.17
C LYS A 124 13.58 -14.18 -13.11
N PHE A 125 12.31 -14.10 -13.49
CA PHE A 125 11.21 -13.85 -12.55
C PHE A 125 11.11 -14.96 -11.50
N ILE A 126 11.27 -16.23 -11.91
CA ILE A 126 11.35 -17.37 -10.99
C ILE A 126 12.56 -17.21 -10.08
N GLU A 127 13.75 -16.98 -10.63
CA GLU A 127 15.00 -16.84 -9.89
C GLU A 127 14.89 -15.81 -8.75
N VAL A 128 14.42 -14.60 -9.06
CA VAL A 128 14.33 -13.52 -8.06
C VAL A 128 13.18 -13.72 -7.07
N SER A 129 12.17 -14.52 -7.42
CA SER A 129 10.97 -14.69 -6.61
C SER A 129 10.97 -15.98 -5.77
N ASP A 130 11.89 -16.92 -5.99
CA ASP A 130 11.89 -18.25 -5.34
C ASP A 130 12.03 -18.17 -3.82
N ASN A 131 12.91 -17.29 -3.34
CA ASN A 131 13.16 -17.10 -1.91
C ASN A 131 12.41 -15.91 -1.31
N ALA A 132 11.68 -15.15 -2.13
CA ALA A 132 10.90 -14.01 -1.67
C ALA A 132 9.63 -14.45 -0.94
N ALA A 133 9.37 -13.91 0.26
CA ALA A 133 8.15 -14.18 1.02
C ALA A 133 6.99 -13.32 0.49
N LEU A 134 6.50 -13.69 -0.69
CA LEU A 134 5.42 -13.02 -1.40
C LEU A 134 4.16 -13.89 -1.40
N ASP A 135 3.01 -13.27 -1.20
CA ASP A 135 1.70 -13.88 -1.44
C ASP A 135 1.31 -13.77 -2.92
N ILE A 136 1.75 -12.70 -3.59
CA ILE A 136 1.35 -12.35 -4.95
C ILE A 136 2.57 -11.85 -5.74
N VAL A 137 2.80 -12.43 -6.91
CA VAL A 137 3.77 -11.94 -7.90
C VAL A 137 3.06 -11.20 -9.03
N MET A 138 3.64 -10.08 -9.48
CA MET A 138 3.05 -9.19 -10.49
C MET A 138 3.97 -9.04 -11.71
N PRO A 139 4.00 -10.02 -12.63
CA PRO A 139 4.83 -9.94 -13.82
C PRO A 139 4.26 -8.92 -14.81
N ARG A 140 5.14 -8.07 -15.37
CA ARG A 140 4.80 -7.11 -16.42
C ARG A 140 4.65 -7.79 -17.77
N TRP A 141 3.46 -8.32 -18.05
CA TRP A 141 3.20 -9.12 -19.25
C TRP A 141 2.32 -8.46 -20.29
N TYR A 142 1.48 -7.50 -19.89
CA TYR A 142 0.56 -6.84 -20.79
C TYR A 142 0.95 -5.37 -20.98
N LYS A 143 0.81 -4.89 -22.20
CA LYS A 143 0.96 -3.46 -22.53
C LYS A 143 -0.08 -3.05 -23.55
N LEU A 144 -0.63 -1.85 -23.45
CA LEU A 144 -1.43 -1.30 -24.56
C LEU A 144 -0.59 -1.25 -25.85
N SER A 145 -1.23 -1.53 -26.98
CA SER A 145 -0.59 -1.59 -28.29
C SER A 145 -1.43 -0.90 -29.36
N GLN A 146 -0.79 -0.13 -30.25
CA GLN A 146 -1.47 0.52 -31.38
C GLN A 146 -2.09 -0.48 -32.37
N ASN A 147 -1.48 -1.65 -32.55
CA ASN A 147 -1.83 -2.61 -33.61
C ASN A 147 -2.76 -3.76 -33.15
N GLY A 148 -2.92 -3.92 -31.84
CA GLY A 148 -3.71 -5.02 -31.26
C GLY A 148 -4.47 -4.66 -30.00
N LEU A 149 -4.48 -3.38 -29.62
CA LEU A 149 -5.00 -2.81 -28.36
C LEU A 149 -4.32 -3.34 -27.08
N VAL A 150 -3.86 -4.59 -27.06
CA VAL A 150 -3.01 -5.19 -26.01
C VAL A 150 -1.94 -6.10 -26.64
N SER A 151 -0.68 -5.88 -26.29
CA SER A 151 0.41 -6.85 -26.46
C SER A 151 0.50 -7.70 -25.19
N SER A 152 0.68 -9.01 -25.33
CA SER A 152 0.74 -9.94 -24.20
C SER A 152 1.91 -10.92 -24.34
N SER A 153 2.51 -11.28 -23.21
CA SER A 153 3.58 -12.28 -23.13
C SER A 153 3.49 -13.18 -21.88
N PRO A 154 2.28 -13.67 -21.49
CA PRO A 154 2.17 -14.56 -20.35
C PRO A 154 2.91 -15.88 -20.62
N ASP A 155 3.53 -16.42 -19.58
CA ASP A 155 4.15 -17.74 -19.62
C ASP A 155 3.55 -18.62 -18.53
N LYS A 156 2.83 -19.67 -18.96
CA LYS A 156 2.17 -20.60 -18.04
C LYS A 156 3.16 -21.28 -17.08
N ARG A 157 4.43 -21.46 -17.46
CA ARG A 157 5.46 -21.99 -16.56
C ARG A 157 5.63 -21.12 -15.31
N TYR A 158 5.53 -19.80 -15.46
CA TYR A 158 5.60 -18.88 -14.32
C TYR A 158 4.37 -19.01 -13.42
N VAL A 159 3.18 -19.14 -14.01
CA VAL A 159 1.94 -19.32 -13.25
C VAL A 159 1.97 -20.63 -12.47
N ASP A 160 2.33 -21.73 -13.13
CA ASP A 160 2.41 -23.05 -12.52
C ASP A 160 3.46 -23.08 -11.39
N TRP A 161 4.62 -22.45 -11.61
CA TRP A 161 5.63 -22.27 -10.55
C TRP A 161 5.06 -21.47 -9.37
N ALA A 162 4.42 -20.33 -9.62
CA ALA A 162 3.87 -19.48 -8.57
C ALA A 162 2.83 -20.25 -7.73
N HIS A 163 1.90 -20.94 -8.39
CA HIS A 163 0.88 -21.78 -7.75
C HIS A 163 1.51 -22.93 -6.95
N SER A 164 2.57 -23.58 -7.46
CA SER A 164 3.29 -24.62 -6.73
C SER A 164 3.95 -24.12 -5.44
N LYS A 165 4.24 -22.82 -5.35
CA LYS A 165 4.78 -22.13 -4.17
C LYS A 165 3.68 -21.50 -3.29
N GLY A 166 2.40 -21.73 -3.61
CA GLY A 166 1.26 -21.14 -2.90
C GLY A 166 1.04 -19.65 -3.17
N LYS A 167 1.70 -19.10 -4.19
CA LYS A 167 1.60 -17.69 -4.59
C LYS A 167 0.50 -17.52 -5.64
N LYS A 168 -0.09 -16.33 -5.69
CA LYS A 168 -0.98 -15.92 -6.79
C LYS A 168 -0.24 -15.09 -7.82
N VAL A 169 -0.76 -15.05 -9.04
CA VAL A 169 -0.25 -14.19 -10.12
C VAL A 169 -1.25 -13.08 -10.43
N TRP A 170 -0.86 -11.82 -10.20
CA TRP A 170 -1.59 -10.65 -10.67
C TRP A 170 -0.81 -9.99 -11.79
N ALA A 171 -1.05 -10.44 -13.03
CA ALA A 171 -0.29 -9.96 -14.17
C ALA A 171 -0.56 -8.47 -14.42
N MET A 172 0.52 -7.70 -14.60
CA MET A 172 0.47 -6.27 -14.75
C MET A 172 0.16 -5.88 -16.21
N VAL A 173 -0.74 -4.92 -16.39
CA VAL A 173 -1.07 -4.28 -17.67
C VAL A 173 -0.72 -2.80 -17.62
N GLY A 174 0.28 -2.42 -18.42
CA GLY A 174 0.74 -1.04 -18.51
C GLY A 174 0.21 -0.32 -19.75
N ASN A 175 0.02 1.00 -19.67
CA ASN A 175 -0.22 1.81 -20.87
C ASN A 175 1.07 2.29 -21.54
N GLY A 176 2.23 2.07 -20.90
CA GLY A 176 3.52 2.53 -21.41
C GLY A 176 3.69 4.05 -21.42
N PHE A 177 2.90 4.76 -20.62
CA PHE A 177 2.91 6.22 -20.51
C PHE A 177 2.51 6.96 -21.80
N ASP A 178 1.95 6.24 -22.78
CA ASP A 178 1.45 6.81 -24.03
C ASP A 178 0.06 7.42 -23.81
N ILE A 179 0.06 8.73 -23.57
CA ILE A 179 -1.13 9.51 -23.23
C ILE A 179 -2.19 9.48 -24.34
N GLU A 180 -1.77 9.47 -25.60
CA GLU A 180 -2.67 9.48 -26.76
C GLU A 180 -3.25 8.09 -27.04
N LEU A 181 -2.44 7.04 -26.89
CA LEU A 181 -2.94 5.67 -26.94
C LEU A 181 -3.96 5.42 -25.82
N THR A 182 -3.66 5.90 -24.61
CA THR A 182 -4.53 5.72 -23.46
C THR A 182 -5.87 6.42 -23.67
N ASP A 183 -5.86 7.65 -24.19
CA ASP A 183 -7.07 8.38 -24.59
C ASP A 183 -7.87 7.64 -25.66
N ARG A 184 -7.23 7.18 -26.74
CA ARG A 184 -7.88 6.39 -27.80
C ARG A 184 -8.55 5.13 -27.26
N VAL A 185 -7.91 4.45 -26.31
CA VAL A 185 -8.45 3.25 -25.68
C VAL A 185 -9.62 3.58 -24.76
N LEU A 186 -9.45 4.56 -23.87
CA LEU A 186 -10.43 4.87 -22.84
C LEU A 186 -11.66 5.62 -23.37
N SER A 187 -11.52 6.44 -24.42
CA SER A 187 -12.63 7.21 -25.00
C SER A 187 -13.63 6.38 -25.81
N SER A 188 -13.25 5.20 -26.29
CA SER A 188 -14.12 4.33 -27.09
C SER A 188 -14.59 3.12 -26.28
N SER A 189 -15.90 2.96 -26.12
CA SER A 189 -16.47 1.76 -25.46
C SER A 189 -16.10 0.47 -26.18
N ALA A 190 -16.00 0.50 -27.52
CA ALA A 190 -15.57 -0.65 -28.32
C ALA A 190 -14.10 -0.99 -28.05
N ASN A 191 -13.20 0.00 -27.95
CA ASN A 191 -11.79 -0.23 -27.65
C ASN A 191 -11.61 -0.76 -26.23
N ARG A 192 -12.31 -0.19 -25.24
CA ARG A 192 -12.31 -0.72 -23.87
C ARG A 192 -12.77 -2.18 -23.83
N ALA A 193 -13.87 -2.50 -24.51
CA ALA A 193 -14.40 -3.86 -24.57
C ALA A 193 -13.42 -4.85 -25.23
N ASP A 194 -12.74 -4.45 -26.31
CA ASP A 194 -11.74 -5.28 -26.98
C ASP A 194 -10.51 -5.54 -26.09
N VAL A 195 -9.97 -4.51 -25.44
CA VAL A 195 -8.88 -4.64 -24.45
C VAL A 195 -9.29 -5.59 -23.33
N ILE A 196 -10.48 -5.39 -22.74
CA ILE A 196 -10.99 -6.21 -21.64
C ILE A 196 -11.17 -7.66 -22.08
N SER A 197 -11.72 -7.91 -23.28
CA SER A 197 -11.89 -9.27 -23.80
C SER A 197 -10.55 -9.98 -23.95
N LYS A 198 -9.56 -9.32 -24.56
CA LYS A 198 -8.23 -9.90 -24.76
C LYS A 198 -7.51 -10.21 -23.45
N ILE A 199 -7.61 -9.30 -22.47
CA ILE A 199 -7.07 -9.53 -21.12
C ILE A 199 -7.78 -10.72 -20.49
N LYS A 200 -9.12 -10.78 -20.54
CA LYS A 200 -9.91 -11.87 -19.97
C LYS A 200 -9.54 -13.22 -20.60
N ASP A 201 -9.50 -13.30 -21.92
CA ASP A 201 -9.19 -14.55 -22.63
C ASP A 201 -7.79 -15.04 -22.27
N SER A 202 -6.81 -14.14 -22.22
CA SER A 202 -5.44 -14.46 -21.78
C SER A 202 -5.37 -14.89 -20.30
N VAL A 203 -6.08 -14.20 -19.41
CA VAL A 203 -6.14 -14.54 -17.98
C VAL A 203 -6.71 -15.94 -17.77
N LEU A 204 -7.79 -16.28 -18.46
CA LEU A 204 -8.44 -17.57 -18.34
C LEU A 204 -7.59 -18.69 -18.96
N ALA A 205 -7.01 -18.45 -20.15
CA ALA A 205 -6.18 -19.44 -20.83
C ALA A 205 -4.91 -19.81 -20.04
N ASN A 206 -4.34 -18.85 -19.30
CA ASN A 206 -3.09 -19.04 -18.57
C ASN A 206 -3.27 -19.32 -17.08
N GLY A 207 -4.51 -19.39 -16.57
CA GLY A 207 -4.78 -19.64 -15.15
C GLY A 207 -4.38 -18.48 -14.22
N ILE A 208 -4.21 -17.26 -14.74
CA ILE A 208 -3.80 -16.08 -13.97
C ILE A 208 -4.87 -15.73 -12.91
N ASP A 209 -4.49 -15.31 -11.71
CA ASP A 209 -5.41 -15.07 -10.58
C ASP A 209 -6.00 -13.66 -10.55
N GLY A 210 -5.34 -12.70 -11.20
CA GLY A 210 -5.81 -11.34 -11.27
C GLY A 210 -5.01 -10.47 -12.24
N ILE A 211 -5.44 -9.22 -12.35
CA ILE A 211 -4.78 -8.19 -13.15
C ILE A 211 -4.44 -7.01 -12.25
N ASN A 212 -3.21 -6.51 -12.39
CA ASN A 212 -2.78 -5.24 -11.85
C ASN A 212 -2.75 -4.22 -13.00
N VAL A 213 -3.52 -3.13 -12.90
CA VAL A 213 -3.61 -2.10 -13.95
C VAL A 213 -2.74 -0.91 -13.56
N ASP A 214 -1.74 -0.63 -14.40
CA ASP A 214 -0.77 0.46 -14.22
C ASP A 214 -0.84 1.42 -15.42
N PHE A 215 -1.86 2.28 -15.43
CA PHE A 215 -2.04 3.28 -16.48
C PHE A 215 -1.66 4.64 -15.92
N GLU A 216 -0.48 5.15 -16.29
CA GLU A 216 0.03 6.43 -15.83
C GLU A 216 0.17 7.45 -16.96
N ASN A 217 0.43 8.72 -16.64
CA ASN A 217 0.50 9.81 -17.63
C ASN A 217 -0.75 9.86 -18.53
N MET A 218 -1.92 10.00 -17.91
CA MET A 218 -3.21 10.01 -18.62
C MET A 218 -3.77 11.42 -18.70
N LYS A 219 -4.51 11.72 -19.78
CA LYS A 219 -5.29 12.97 -19.86
C LYS A 219 -6.26 13.06 -18.68
N MET A 220 -6.40 14.23 -18.07
CA MET A 220 -7.32 14.44 -16.96
C MET A 220 -8.78 14.15 -17.35
N GLU A 221 -9.12 14.36 -18.62
CA GLU A 221 -10.40 14.05 -19.26
C GLU A 221 -10.73 12.54 -19.21
N ASN A 222 -9.72 11.68 -19.09
CA ASN A 222 -9.91 10.23 -19.02
C ASN A 222 -10.33 9.74 -17.64
N ARG A 223 -10.41 10.63 -16.63
CA ARG A 223 -10.61 10.27 -15.23
C ARG A 223 -11.82 9.37 -14.99
N GLU A 224 -12.99 9.73 -15.50
CA GLU A 224 -14.20 8.90 -15.37
C GLU A 224 -14.12 7.64 -16.24
N MET A 225 -13.55 7.77 -17.44
CA MET A 225 -13.43 6.67 -18.40
C MET A 225 -12.50 5.56 -17.89
N PHE A 226 -11.47 5.93 -17.12
CA PHE A 226 -10.60 4.98 -16.45
C PHE A 226 -11.34 4.22 -15.33
N VAL A 227 -12.17 4.90 -14.54
CA VAL A 227 -13.05 4.22 -13.56
C VAL A 227 -13.98 3.22 -14.25
N ASN A 228 -14.59 3.61 -15.37
CA ASN A 228 -15.46 2.73 -16.15
C ASN A 228 -14.69 1.53 -16.70
N PHE A 229 -13.47 1.74 -17.21
CA PHE A 229 -12.59 0.64 -17.64
C PHE A 229 -12.32 -0.36 -16.51
N ILE A 230 -11.92 0.11 -15.33
CA ILE A 230 -11.65 -0.76 -14.17
C ILE A 230 -12.92 -1.48 -13.70
N HIS A 231 -14.06 -0.79 -13.68
CA HIS A 231 -15.36 -1.38 -13.34
C HIS A 231 -15.74 -2.51 -14.31
N ASP A 232 -15.64 -2.26 -15.62
CA ASP A 232 -16.01 -3.23 -16.66
C ASP A 232 -15.03 -4.41 -16.68
N LEU A 233 -13.74 -4.15 -16.48
CA LEU A 233 -12.73 -5.20 -16.30
C LEU A 233 -13.07 -6.08 -15.10
N LYS A 234 -13.33 -5.48 -13.93
CA LYS A 234 -13.71 -6.21 -12.72
C LYS A 234 -14.98 -7.03 -12.94
N LYS A 235 -16.01 -6.45 -13.57
CA LYS A 235 -17.26 -7.13 -13.90
C LYS A 235 -17.04 -8.34 -14.81
N SER A 236 -16.16 -8.22 -15.81
CA SER A 236 -15.85 -9.31 -16.75
C SER A 236 -15.13 -10.49 -16.10
N LEU A 237 -14.33 -10.23 -15.06
CA LEU A 237 -13.43 -11.16 -14.39
C LEU A 237 -14.01 -11.78 -13.11
N SER A 238 -14.97 -11.10 -12.47
CA SER A 238 -15.58 -11.53 -11.21
C SER A 238 -16.26 -12.90 -11.25
N PRO A 239 -16.99 -13.30 -12.31
CA PRO A 239 -17.60 -14.64 -12.39
C PRO A 239 -16.58 -15.78 -12.33
N SER A 240 -15.32 -15.52 -12.70
CA SER A 240 -14.23 -16.48 -12.67
C SER A 240 -13.34 -16.32 -11.42
N GLY A 241 -13.79 -15.53 -10.43
CA GLY A 241 -13.08 -15.34 -9.17
C GLY A 241 -11.76 -14.56 -9.28
N LYS A 242 -11.53 -13.83 -10.37
CA LYS A 242 -10.28 -13.12 -10.61
C LYS A 242 -10.28 -11.72 -9.98
N PHE A 243 -9.10 -11.30 -9.53
CA PHE A 243 -8.90 -10.01 -8.86
C PHE A 243 -8.51 -8.91 -9.84
N VAL A 244 -8.85 -7.67 -9.52
CA VAL A 244 -8.38 -6.47 -10.20
C VAL A 244 -7.80 -5.52 -9.17
N SER A 245 -6.52 -5.18 -9.30
CA SER A 245 -5.90 -4.07 -8.58
C SER A 245 -5.57 -2.93 -9.55
N VAL A 246 -5.52 -1.70 -9.05
CA VAL A 246 -5.12 -0.52 -9.83
C VAL A 246 -4.08 0.28 -9.08
N ASP A 247 -3.06 0.71 -9.82
CA ASP A 247 -1.98 1.54 -9.29
C ASP A 247 -2.38 3.02 -9.39
N VAL A 248 -2.07 3.77 -8.33
CA VAL A 248 -2.24 5.23 -8.29
C VAL A 248 -1.00 5.86 -7.68
N THR A 249 -0.62 7.02 -8.20
CA THR A 249 0.40 7.85 -7.56
C THR A 249 -0.08 8.37 -6.21
N ARG A 250 0.85 8.83 -5.38
CA ARG A 250 0.48 9.75 -4.29
C ARG A 250 -0.20 10.98 -4.88
N GLU A 251 -1.32 11.38 -4.25
CA GLU A 251 -2.04 12.58 -4.65
C GLU A 251 -1.13 13.82 -4.62
N ASN A 252 -1.12 14.54 -5.74
CA ASN A 252 -0.33 15.75 -6.00
C ASN A 252 -1.05 16.59 -7.10
N PRO A 253 -0.62 17.85 -7.35
CA PRO A 253 -1.35 18.76 -8.24
C PRO A 253 -1.13 18.50 -9.74
N ASP A 254 -0.27 17.56 -10.14
CA ASP A 254 -0.06 17.24 -11.55
C ASP A 254 -1.35 16.69 -12.19
N PRO A 255 -1.85 17.28 -13.29
CA PRO A 255 -3.10 16.86 -13.90
C PRO A 255 -3.05 15.46 -14.51
N ASN A 256 -1.91 15.06 -15.07
CA ASN A 256 -1.80 13.84 -15.86
C ASN A 256 -1.34 12.64 -15.03
N TRP A 257 -0.45 12.89 -14.07
CA TRP A 257 0.14 11.88 -13.20
C TRP A 257 -0.64 11.69 -11.90
N SER A 258 -1.54 12.60 -11.52
CA SER A 258 -2.34 12.47 -10.29
C SER A 258 -3.79 12.91 -10.42
N GLY A 259 -4.05 14.03 -11.11
CA GLY A 259 -5.38 14.61 -11.29
C GLY A 259 -6.32 13.75 -12.14
N SER A 260 -5.75 12.89 -12.99
CA SER A 260 -6.41 11.90 -13.84
C SER A 260 -6.98 10.69 -13.08
N TYR A 261 -6.64 10.51 -11.80
CA TYR A 261 -7.18 9.41 -10.98
C TYR A 261 -8.38 9.86 -10.14
N ASP A 262 -9.57 9.32 -10.43
CA ASP A 262 -10.69 9.32 -9.48
C ASP A 262 -10.50 8.20 -8.45
N ARG A 263 -9.74 8.48 -7.40
CA ARG A 263 -9.41 7.52 -6.34
C ARG A 263 -10.66 6.96 -5.65
N ALA A 264 -11.73 7.73 -5.50
CA ALA A 264 -12.98 7.27 -4.89
C ALA A 264 -13.75 6.32 -5.84
N GLY A 265 -13.80 6.65 -7.13
CA GLY A 265 -14.37 5.77 -8.17
C GLY A 265 -13.58 4.46 -8.28
N LEU A 266 -12.26 4.55 -8.39
CA LEU A 266 -11.35 3.39 -8.45
C LEU A 266 -11.46 2.51 -7.19
N GLY A 267 -11.52 3.14 -6.02
CA GLY A 267 -11.73 2.46 -4.73
C GLY A 267 -13.07 1.73 -4.63
N LYS A 268 -14.09 2.09 -5.41
CA LYS A 268 -15.34 1.33 -5.54
C LYS A 268 -15.25 0.22 -6.58
N ALA A 269 -14.55 0.47 -7.69
CA ALA A 269 -14.49 -0.43 -8.84
C ALA A 269 -13.51 -1.61 -8.68
N ALA A 270 -12.28 -1.36 -8.22
CA ALA A 270 -11.22 -2.38 -8.08
C ALA A 270 -11.39 -3.22 -6.81
N ASP A 271 -10.74 -4.38 -6.72
CA ASP A 271 -10.59 -5.10 -5.44
C ASP A 271 -9.57 -4.41 -4.54
N TYR A 272 -8.47 -3.92 -5.12
CA TYR A 272 -7.38 -3.26 -4.42
C TYR A 272 -6.92 -2.00 -5.16
N VAL A 273 -6.48 -1.00 -4.39
CA VAL A 273 -5.80 0.19 -4.90
C VAL A 273 -4.39 0.20 -4.31
N ILE A 274 -3.38 0.22 -5.17
CA ILE A 274 -1.98 0.26 -4.74
C ILE A 274 -1.51 1.71 -4.84
N MET A 275 -1.17 2.31 -3.70
CA MET A 275 -0.58 3.64 -3.70
C MET A 275 0.92 3.52 -3.89
N MET A 276 1.45 4.04 -5.01
CA MET A 276 2.89 4.11 -5.24
C MET A 276 3.51 5.14 -4.29
N GLY A 277 3.97 4.64 -3.13
CA GLY A 277 4.53 5.43 -2.04
C GLY A 277 6.02 5.67 -2.20
N TYR A 278 6.47 5.95 -3.42
CA TYR A 278 7.87 6.23 -3.77
C TYR A 278 7.93 7.31 -4.86
N ASP A 279 9.14 7.68 -5.27
CA ASP A 279 9.42 8.78 -6.19
C ASP A 279 8.98 10.17 -5.66
N GLU A 280 9.12 10.40 -4.35
CA GLU A 280 9.01 11.75 -3.76
C GLU A 280 10.04 12.70 -4.39
N TYR A 281 11.30 12.26 -4.46
CA TYR A 281 12.36 12.87 -5.26
C TYR A 281 12.81 11.88 -6.33
N TYR A 282 12.73 12.31 -7.59
CA TYR A 282 12.90 11.48 -8.78
C TYR A 282 13.93 12.07 -9.75
N GLU A 283 14.48 11.22 -10.61
CA GLU A 283 15.47 11.61 -11.61
C GLU A 283 14.97 12.76 -12.49
N GLY A 284 15.79 13.79 -12.68
CA GLY A 284 15.43 14.96 -13.49
C GLY A 284 14.70 16.08 -12.74
N ARG A 285 14.22 15.85 -11.50
CA ARG A 285 13.66 16.92 -10.64
C ARG A 285 14.68 18.01 -10.32
N GLY A 286 15.97 17.64 -10.24
CA GLY A 286 17.08 18.55 -9.97
C GLY A 286 17.29 18.89 -8.49
N GLU A 287 16.56 18.23 -7.59
CA GLU A 287 16.65 18.39 -6.14
C GLU A 287 16.96 17.04 -5.51
N ALA A 288 17.93 17.01 -4.57
CA ALA A 288 18.26 15.81 -3.82
C ALA A 288 17.26 15.58 -2.69
N GLY A 289 16.81 14.35 -2.52
CA GLY A 289 15.91 13.98 -1.42
C GLY A 289 15.63 12.49 -1.36
N SER A 290 14.86 12.09 -0.36
CA SER A 290 14.46 10.69 -0.21
C SER A 290 13.56 10.25 -1.36
N VAL A 291 13.68 8.99 -1.78
CA VAL A 291 12.74 8.36 -2.70
C VAL A 291 11.36 8.20 -2.04
N SER A 292 11.29 8.03 -0.71
CA SER A 292 10.06 7.62 -0.02
C SER A 292 10.09 8.04 1.46
N SER A 293 10.23 9.32 1.79
CA SER A 293 10.30 9.70 3.22
C SER A 293 9.03 9.28 3.97
N LEU A 294 9.18 8.80 5.21
CA LEU A 294 8.05 8.23 5.95
C LEU A 294 6.89 9.22 6.15
N PRO A 295 7.13 10.51 6.49
CA PRO A 295 6.03 11.47 6.61
C PRO A 295 5.27 11.71 5.31
N TRP A 296 5.99 11.77 4.18
CA TRP A 296 5.37 11.97 2.86
C TRP A 296 4.48 10.78 2.46
N VAL A 297 4.95 9.56 2.75
CA VAL A 297 4.18 8.32 2.55
C VAL A 297 2.93 8.30 3.44
N GLU A 298 3.08 8.61 4.73
CA GLU A 298 1.96 8.61 5.69
C GLU A 298 0.90 9.66 5.35
N GLU A 299 1.33 10.84 4.90
CA GLU A 299 0.42 11.87 4.39
C GLU A 299 -0.34 11.37 3.16
N GLY A 300 0.36 10.77 2.19
CA GLY A 300 -0.24 10.16 1.00
C GLY A 300 -1.31 9.13 1.34
N LEU A 301 -1.03 8.24 2.29
CA LEU A 301 -2.01 7.28 2.80
C LEU A 301 -3.21 7.98 3.42
N ARG A 302 -3.01 9.01 4.25
CA ARG A 302 -4.10 9.77 4.86
C ARG A 302 -5.00 10.44 3.82
N LEU A 303 -4.43 10.93 2.71
CA LEU A 303 -5.18 11.48 1.59
C LEU A 303 -6.01 10.38 0.91
N LEU A 304 -5.38 9.28 0.48
CA LEU A 304 -6.07 8.18 -0.20
C LEU A 304 -7.18 7.56 0.66
N LEU A 305 -6.98 7.46 1.98
CA LEU A 305 -7.96 6.90 2.89
C LEU A 305 -9.23 7.74 3.03
N LYS A 306 -9.25 8.99 2.56
CA LYS A 306 -10.49 9.78 2.41
C LYS A 306 -11.42 9.20 1.35
N ASP A 307 -10.86 8.49 0.38
CA ASP A 307 -11.56 8.02 -0.81
C ASP A 307 -11.70 6.49 -0.85
N VAL A 308 -10.72 5.76 -0.31
CA VAL A 308 -10.64 4.29 -0.40
C VAL A 308 -10.68 3.65 0.99
N PRO A 309 -11.56 2.66 1.24
CA PRO A 309 -11.54 1.89 2.47
C PRO A 309 -10.18 1.21 2.68
N ALA A 310 -9.63 1.32 3.90
CA ALA A 310 -8.26 0.91 4.18
C ALA A 310 -7.95 -0.56 3.84
N HIS A 311 -8.89 -1.48 4.06
CA HIS A 311 -8.68 -2.91 3.77
C HIS A 311 -8.59 -3.23 2.27
N LYS A 312 -8.71 -2.23 1.39
CA LYS A 312 -8.46 -2.32 -0.06
C LYS A 312 -7.16 -1.65 -0.49
N VAL A 313 -6.47 -0.94 0.40
CA VAL A 313 -5.26 -0.18 0.06
C VAL A 313 -4.02 -1.04 0.29
N LEU A 314 -3.19 -1.20 -0.73
CA LEU A 314 -1.82 -1.72 -0.62
C LEU A 314 -0.83 -0.56 -0.67
N LEU A 315 0.18 -0.55 0.20
CA LEU A 315 1.23 0.46 0.18
C LEU A 315 2.38 0.02 -0.73
N GLY A 316 2.60 0.72 -1.83
CA GLY A 316 3.79 0.58 -2.67
C GLY A 316 5.05 1.09 -1.97
N VAL A 317 6.12 0.30 -1.96
CA VAL A 317 7.42 0.64 -1.36
C VAL A 317 8.58 0.32 -2.29
N PRO A 318 9.66 1.12 -2.27
CA PRO A 318 10.80 0.92 -3.15
C PRO A 318 11.84 -0.03 -2.53
N PHE A 319 12.42 -0.90 -3.35
CA PHE A 319 13.63 -1.68 -3.06
C PHE A 319 14.88 -1.06 -3.69
N TYR A 320 14.80 0.24 -3.96
CA TYR A 320 15.89 1.04 -4.48
C TYR A 320 15.89 2.40 -3.77
N THR A 321 17.02 3.07 -3.85
CA THR A 321 17.20 4.47 -3.48
C THR A 321 18.04 5.16 -4.54
N ARG A 322 18.47 6.40 -4.30
CA ARG A 322 19.27 7.20 -5.22
C ARG A 322 20.49 7.77 -4.52
N GLU A 323 21.63 7.60 -5.16
CA GLU A 323 22.81 8.43 -4.94
C GLU A 323 22.56 9.76 -5.67
N TRP A 324 22.48 10.85 -4.92
CA TRP A 324 22.37 12.21 -5.46
C TRP A 324 23.73 12.88 -5.46
N THR A 325 24.07 13.57 -6.54
CA THR A 325 25.27 14.41 -6.65
C THR A 325 24.87 15.85 -6.93
N VAL A 326 25.18 16.77 -6.02
CA VAL A 326 25.10 18.22 -6.23
C VAL A 326 26.47 18.70 -6.71
N PRO A 327 26.61 19.24 -7.94
CA PRO A 327 27.91 19.60 -8.51
C PRO A 327 28.68 20.62 -7.66
N ALA A 328 30.01 20.52 -7.63
CA ALA A 328 30.87 21.43 -6.84
C ALA A 328 30.74 22.92 -7.22
N GLY A 329 30.38 23.21 -8.47
CA GLY A 329 30.09 24.57 -8.96
C GLY A 329 28.66 25.06 -8.69
N GLY A 330 27.86 24.28 -7.95
CA GLY A 330 26.41 24.48 -7.82
C GLY A 330 25.65 23.99 -9.05
N GLY A 331 24.31 23.94 -8.94
CA GLY A 331 23.43 23.51 -10.02
C GLY A 331 22.42 22.46 -9.57
N LYS A 332 21.71 21.88 -10.54
CA LYS A 332 20.72 20.82 -10.30
C LYS A 332 21.42 19.55 -9.84
N ALA A 333 20.82 18.88 -8.85
CA ALA A 333 21.27 17.56 -8.42
C ALA A 333 21.01 16.53 -9.53
N MET A 334 21.98 15.64 -9.75
CA MET A 334 21.85 14.46 -10.60
C MET A 334 21.67 13.23 -9.71
N SER A 335 21.02 12.18 -10.20
CA SER A 335 20.81 10.96 -9.43
C SER A 335 21.18 9.71 -10.20
N LYS A 336 21.60 8.67 -9.46
CA LYS A 336 21.71 7.31 -9.95
C LYS A 336 21.02 6.35 -8.98
N ASP A 337 20.22 5.44 -9.50
CA ASP A 337 19.57 4.41 -8.68
C ASP A 337 20.62 3.48 -8.06
N VAL A 338 20.40 3.16 -6.78
CA VAL A 338 21.16 2.18 -6.00
C VAL A 338 20.16 1.20 -5.41
N PHE A 339 20.27 -0.08 -5.75
CA PHE A 339 19.35 -1.10 -5.24
C PHE A 339 19.66 -1.43 -3.78
N MET A 340 18.63 -1.75 -3.03
CA MET A 340 18.72 -2.05 -1.60
C MET A 340 19.73 -3.15 -1.27
N LYS A 341 19.83 -4.19 -2.12
CA LYS A 341 20.83 -5.26 -1.99
C LYS A 341 22.28 -4.80 -2.12
N ASP A 342 22.52 -3.70 -2.85
CA ASP A 342 23.84 -3.17 -3.17
C ASP A 342 24.23 -2.01 -2.23
N THR A 343 23.26 -1.41 -1.53
CA THR A 343 23.46 -0.21 -0.70
C THR A 343 24.51 -0.39 0.39
N ASP A 344 24.49 -1.49 1.14
CA ASP A 344 25.45 -1.69 2.25
C ASP A 344 26.89 -1.92 1.74
N LEU A 345 27.03 -2.60 0.60
CA LEU A 345 28.33 -2.74 -0.05
C LEU A 345 28.81 -1.38 -0.57
N TRP A 346 27.94 -0.61 -1.21
CA TRP A 346 28.25 0.74 -1.72
C TRP A 346 28.73 1.67 -0.59
N ILE A 347 28.11 1.58 0.60
CA ILE A 347 28.46 2.36 1.80
C ILE A 347 29.82 1.92 2.35
N SER A 348 30.01 0.61 2.55
CA SER A 348 31.21 0.06 3.18
C SER A 348 32.47 0.25 2.33
N GLN A 349 32.38 0.09 1.00
CA GLN A 349 33.49 0.34 0.08
C GLN A 349 34.00 1.79 0.12
N ARG A 350 33.18 2.73 0.58
CA ARG A 350 33.53 4.16 0.75
C ARG A 350 33.87 4.52 2.19
N GLY A 351 33.85 3.57 3.13
CA GLY A 351 34.12 3.84 4.54
C GLY A 351 33.11 4.82 5.19
N LEU A 352 31.87 4.86 4.68
CA LEU A 352 30.85 5.79 5.16
C LEU A 352 30.08 5.21 6.34
N THR A 353 29.65 6.10 7.25
CA THR A 353 28.82 5.73 8.41
C THR A 353 27.42 6.29 8.23
N LYS A 354 26.41 5.42 8.39
CA LYS A 354 24.99 5.81 8.36
C LYS A 354 24.68 6.79 9.51
N LYS A 355 23.99 7.88 9.20
CA LYS A 355 23.42 8.82 10.16
C LYS A 355 21.89 8.76 10.09
N TRP A 356 21.21 9.01 11.21
CA TRP A 356 19.75 9.06 11.23
C TRP A 356 19.22 10.44 10.84
N ASP A 357 18.36 10.49 9.83
CA ASP A 357 17.56 11.66 9.47
C ASP A 357 16.20 11.58 10.20
N SER A 358 16.02 12.44 11.20
CA SER A 358 14.79 12.45 12.01
C SER A 358 13.57 12.99 11.26
N VAL A 359 13.77 13.76 10.20
CA VAL A 359 12.71 14.33 9.35
C VAL A 359 12.25 13.27 8.37
N ALA A 360 13.16 12.72 7.56
CA ALA A 360 12.82 11.67 6.60
C ALA A 360 12.43 10.34 7.28
N ARG A 361 12.86 10.15 8.54
CA ARG A 361 12.75 8.91 9.32
C ARG A 361 13.49 7.75 8.64
N GLN A 362 14.69 8.04 8.15
CA GLN A 362 15.54 7.10 7.43
C GLN A 362 17.00 7.29 7.82
N ASN A 363 17.80 6.25 7.62
CA ASN A 363 19.24 6.40 7.62
C ASN A 363 19.66 7.15 6.34
N TYR A 364 20.75 7.89 6.38
CA TYR A 364 21.37 8.48 5.20
C TYR A 364 22.90 8.45 5.32
N VAL A 365 23.56 8.61 4.20
CA VAL A 365 25.02 8.76 4.08
C VAL A 365 25.32 9.91 3.14
N GLU A 366 26.48 10.54 3.32
CA GLU A 366 26.93 11.65 2.50
C GLU A 366 28.46 11.72 2.48
N PHE A 367 29.02 12.27 1.40
CA PHE A 367 30.43 12.57 1.26
C PHE A 367 30.64 13.65 0.20
N THR A 368 31.86 14.17 0.07
CA THR A 368 32.21 15.14 -0.96
C THR A 368 33.45 14.68 -1.69
N ASP A 369 33.45 14.80 -3.02
CA ASP A 369 34.60 14.56 -3.89
C ASP A 369 34.73 15.64 -4.98
N MET A 370 35.53 15.40 -6.01
CA MET A 370 35.72 16.34 -7.12
C MET A 370 34.46 16.56 -7.97
N ALA A 371 33.52 15.61 -8.00
CA ALA A 371 32.27 15.75 -8.71
C ALA A 371 31.28 16.62 -7.93
N GLY A 372 31.31 16.56 -6.60
CA GLY A 372 30.54 17.46 -5.75
C GLY A 372 30.12 16.82 -4.43
N HIS A 373 29.00 17.29 -3.86
CA HIS A 373 28.42 16.74 -2.65
C HIS A 373 27.47 15.60 -2.99
N HIS A 374 27.72 14.44 -2.41
CA HIS A 374 26.93 13.23 -2.60
C HIS A 374 26.06 12.95 -1.39
N ARG A 375 24.82 12.54 -1.60
CA ARG A 375 23.90 12.12 -0.53
C ARG A 375 22.98 10.99 -0.97
N LEU A 376 22.73 10.04 -0.08
CA LEU A 376 21.85 8.90 -0.31
C LEU A 376 21.03 8.63 0.96
N TRP A 377 19.70 8.53 0.82
CA TRP A 377 18.79 8.10 1.90
C TRP A 377 18.58 6.59 1.81
N VAL A 378 18.93 5.86 2.85
CA VAL A 378 18.99 4.40 2.83
C VAL A 378 17.59 3.81 3.00
N GLU A 379 17.21 2.95 2.06
CA GLU A 379 16.16 1.95 2.29
C GLU A 379 16.83 0.71 2.92
N ASP A 380 16.46 0.41 4.16
CA ASP A 380 16.91 -0.74 4.94
C ASP A 380 15.76 -1.35 5.77
N ARG A 381 16.08 -2.38 6.57
CA ARG A 381 15.16 -3.01 7.51
C ARG A 381 14.40 -2.02 8.40
N THR A 382 15.06 -0.95 8.86
CA THR A 382 14.46 0.05 9.75
C THR A 382 13.36 0.82 9.03
N SER A 383 13.68 1.29 7.82
CA SER A 383 12.74 2.03 6.98
C SER A 383 11.55 1.15 6.55
N MET A 384 11.79 -0.10 6.15
CA MET A 384 10.73 -1.05 5.77
C MET A 384 9.84 -1.44 6.96
N ALA A 385 10.41 -1.60 8.15
CA ALA A 385 9.64 -1.86 9.36
C ALA A 385 8.74 -0.68 9.72
N ALA A 386 9.18 0.55 9.48
CA ALA A 386 8.36 1.74 9.68
C ALA A 386 7.17 1.77 8.71
N ARG A 387 7.36 1.44 7.43
CA ARG A 387 6.27 1.32 6.44
C ARG A 387 5.30 0.18 6.78
N TRP A 388 5.81 -0.96 7.23
CA TRP A 388 4.97 -2.05 7.74
C TRP A 388 4.15 -1.65 8.97
N ASN A 389 4.70 -0.80 9.83
CA ASN A 389 3.95 -0.23 10.95
C ASN A 389 2.82 0.69 10.48
N LEU A 390 2.96 1.43 9.37
CA LEU A 390 1.86 2.17 8.76
C LEU A 390 0.76 1.24 8.25
N VAL A 391 1.13 0.13 7.59
CA VAL A 391 0.17 -0.91 7.14
C VAL A 391 -0.67 -1.42 8.31
N LYS A 392 -0.04 -1.75 9.44
CA LYS A 392 -0.74 -2.12 10.69
C LYS A 392 -1.58 -0.97 11.26
N LYS A 393 -0.99 0.22 11.38
CA LYS A 393 -1.63 1.40 11.97
C LYS A 393 -2.95 1.75 11.28
N TYR A 394 -2.96 1.70 9.95
CA TYR A 394 -4.10 2.09 9.14
C TYR A 394 -5.01 0.95 8.72
N SER A 395 -4.74 -0.28 9.18
CA SER A 395 -5.51 -1.48 8.82
C SER A 395 -5.54 -1.72 7.30
N LEU A 396 -4.39 -1.50 6.65
CA LEU A 396 -4.24 -1.62 5.19
C LEU A 396 -4.32 -3.10 4.74
N ALA A 397 -4.52 -3.30 3.43
CA ALA A 397 -4.54 -4.60 2.78
C ALA A 397 -3.15 -5.23 2.64
N GLY A 398 -2.07 -4.53 3.01
CA GLY A 398 -0.70 -5.04 2.90
C GLY A 398 0.25 -4.07 2.19
N ILE A 399 1.28 -4.63 1.55
CA ILE A 399 2.39 -3.90 0.93
C ILE A 399 2.67 -4.44 -0.47
N SER A 400 3.16 -3.57 -1.36
CA SER A 400 3.57 -3.90 -2.73
C SER A 400 4.98 -3.40 -2.98
N THR A 401 5.86 -4.24 -3.52
CA THR A 401 7.30 -3.99 -3.53
C THR A 401 7.84 -3.76 -4.94
N TRP A 402 8.43 -2.59 -5.17
CA TRP A 402 9.04 -2.21 -6.45
C TRP A 402 10.58 -2.20 -6.37
N ALA A 403 11.30 -3.12 -7.00
CA ALA A 403 10.80 -4.34 -7.64
C ALA A 403 11.59 -5.57 -7.18
N ILE A 404 10.99 -6.75 -7.31
CA ILE A 404 11.56 -8.01 -6.82
C ILE A 404 12.93 -8.25 -7.46
N GLY A 405 13.91 -8.64 -6.66
CA GLY A 405 15.30 -8.85 -7.04
C GLY A 405 16.21 -7.64 -6.79
N GLN A 406 15.68 -6.56 -6.21
CA GLN A 406 16.43 -5.37 -5.81
C GLN A 406 16.61 -5.27 -4.27
N GLU A 407 15.84 -6.02 -3.49
CA GLU A 407 15.88 -6.06 -2.03
C GLU A 407 17.10 -6.77 -1.44
N SER A 408 17.47 -6.39 -0.22
CA SER A 408 18.34 -7.23 0.61
C SER A 408 17.59 -8.45 1.16
N ALA A 409 18.30 -9.55 1.39
CA ALA A 409 17.69 -10.84 1.75
C ALA A 409 16.89 -10.81 3.07
N ASP A 410 17.20 -9.89 3.98
CA ASP A 410 16.59 -9.81 5.31
C ASP A 410 15.19 -9.18 5.31
N ILE A 411 14.78 -8.54 4.22
CA ILE A 411 13.59 -7.67 4.17
C ILE A 411 12.28 -8.44 4.16
N TRP A 412 12.28 -9.62 3.55
CA TRP A 412 11.10 -10.49 3.54
C TRP A 412 10.62 -10.90 4.94
N SER A 413 11.52 -10.91 5.93
CA SER A 413 11.16 -11.18 7.34
C SER A 413 10.46 -10.01 8.04
N VAL A 414 10.53 -8.79 7.48
CA VAL A 414 9.89 -7.59 8.05
C VAL A 414 8.37 -7.62 7.87
N PHE A 415 7.89 -8.26 6.80
CA PHE A 415 6.47 -8.29 6.43
C PHE A 415 5.71 -9.50 6.98
N LYS A 416 6.31 -10.25 7.91
CA LYS A 416 5.72 -11.41 8.59
C LYS A 416 5.21 -11.09 9.99
#